data_AF-E4U701-F1
#
_entry.id   AF-E4U701-F1
#
_cell.length_a   1.000
_cell.length_b   1.000
_cell.length_c   1.000
_cell.angle_alpha   90.00
_cell.angle_beta   90.00
_cell.angle_gamma   90.00
#
_symmetry.space_group_name_H-M   'P 1'
#
loop_
_entity.id
_entity.type
_entity.pdbx_description
1 polymer ?
#
loop_
_entity_poly.entity_id
_entity_poly.type
_entity_poly.pdbx_seq_one_letter_code
_entity_poly.pdbx_strand_id
1 'polypeptide(L)' 'MMGWWGPGYGMGGWGFLWGLLWFALIAWGIYTLVKIAGQGGFQGGSSSKQDAALELLRKRYARGEIDKETYERMKRDLEE' A
#
# COMPACT_ATOMS: atom_id res chain seq x y z
N MET A 1 -29.69 -36.58 -31.13
CA MET A 1 -30.43 -35.33 -31.39
C MET A 1 -30.06 -34.38 -30.26
N MET A 2 -29.08 -33.49 -30.48
CA MET A 2 -29.27 -32.04 -30.73
C MET A 2 -29.68 -31.30 -29.43
N GLY A 3 -28.92 -30.37 -28.85
CA GLY A 3 -27.70 -29.69 -29.25
C GLY A 3 -27.12 -28.88 -28.08
N TRP A 4 -25.80 -28.75 -28.10
CA TRP A 4 -24.95 -27.97 -27.22
C TRP A 4 -25.09 -26.46 -27.49
N TRP A 5 -25.83 -25.70 -26.68
CA TRP A 5 -25.77 -24.22 -26.65
C TRP A 5 -26.26 -23.80 -25.25
N GLY A 6 -25.41 -23.58 -24.23
CA GLY A 6 -24.48 -22.46 -24.13
C GLY A 6 -25.24 -21.22 -23.64
N PRO A 7 -25.20 -20.86 -22.34
CA PRO A 7 -25.95 -19.69 -21.85
C PRO A 7 -25.37 -18.41 -22.45
N GLY A 8 -26.11 -17.84 -23.40
CA GLY A 8 -26.21 -16.40 -23.66
C GLY A 8 -24.92 -15.59 -23.74
N TYR A 9 -24.01 -15.89 -24.68
CA TYR A 9 -22.95 -14.96 -25.08
C TYR A 9 -23.45 -13.97 -26.14
N GLY A 10 -24.51 -13.22 -25.84
CA GLY A 10 -25.05 -12.18 -26.73
C GLY A 10 -24.24 -10.87 -26.72
N MET A 11 -23.28 -10.74 -25.81
CA MET A 11 -22.49 -9.53 -25.59
C MET A 11 -21.11 -9.89 -25.01
N GLY A 12 -20.58 -11.05 -25.41
CA GLY A 12 -19.54 -11.79 -24.70
C GLY A 12 -18.11 -11.30 -24.89
N GLY A 13 -17.81 -10.51 -25.92
CA GLY A 13 -16.45 -10.00 -26.15
C GLY A 13 -16.19 -8.66 -25.45
N TRP A 14 -17.04 -7.67 -25.71
CA TRP A 14 -16.88 -6.31 -25.18
C TRP A 14 -17.21 -6.23 -23.67
N GLY A 15 -18.25 -6.94 -23.22
CA GLY A 15 -18.58 -7.04 -21.80
C GLY A 15 -17.53 -7.82 -21.00
N PHE A 16 -16.91 -8.84 -21.60
CA PHE A 16 -15.81 -9.57 -20.99
C PHE A 16 -14.54 -8.73 -20.87
N LEU A 17 -14.17 -7.99 -21.93
CA LEU A 17 -13.04 -7.07 -21.89
C LEU A 17 -13.25 -5.96 -20.85
N TRP A 18 -14.46 -5.40 -20.78
CA TRP A 18 -14.80 -4.39 -19.78
C TRP A 18 -14.78 -4.95 -18.36
N GLY A 19 -15.33 -6.15 -18.15
CA GLY A 19 -15.27 -6.84 -16.86
C GLY A 19 -13.84 -7.15 -16.42
N LEU A 20 -12.99 -7.58 -17.36
CA LEU A 20 -11.58 -7.86 -17.11
C LEU A 20 -10.80 -6.60 -16.75
N LEU A 21 -11.10 -5.47 -17.40
CA LEU A 21 -10.50 -4.17 -17.09
C LEU A 21 -10.85 -3.71 -15.66
N TRP A 22 -12.13 -3.81 -15.27
CA TRP A 22 -12.57 -3.51 -13.91
C TRP A 22 -11.91 -4.43 -12.88
N PHE A 23 -11.81 -5.72 -13.19
CA PHE A 23 -11.14 -6.68 -12.32
C PHE A 23 -9.66 -6.36 -12.15
N ALA A 24 -8.97 -5.99 -13.22
CA ALA A 24 -7.57 -5.57 -13.19
C ALA A 24 -7.38 -4.28 -12.38
N LEU A 25 -8.30 -3.32 -12.47
CA LEU A 25 -8.26 -2.06 -11.73
C LEU A 25 -8.43 -2.29 -10.22
N ILE A 26 -9.37 -3.16 -9.84
CA ILE A 26 -9.58 -3.57 -8.44
C ILE A 26 -8.34 -4.32 -7.92
N ALA A 27 -7.82 -5.28 -8.70
CA ALA A 27 -6.62 -6.02 -8.33
C ALA A 27 -5.41 -5.08 -8.18
N TRP A 28 -5.26 -4.08 -9.05
CA TRP A 28 -4.22 -3.07 -8.95
C TRP A 28 -4.38 -2.20 -7.70
N GLY A 29 -5.60 -1.75 -7.39
CA GLY A 29 -5.89 -0.99 -6.17
C GLY A 29 -5.60 -1.78 -4.89
N ILE A 30 -5.94 -3.06 -4.84
CA ILE A 30 -5.61 -3.93 -3.70
C ILE A 30 -4.10 -4.17 -3.63
N TYR A 31 -3.45 -4.42 -4.76
CA TYR A 31 -2.01 -4.63 -4.83
C TYR A 31 -1.23 -3.40 -4.34
N THR A 32 -1.64 -2.18 -4.72
CA THR A 32 -1.01 -0.95 -4.23
C THR A 32 -1.25 -0.73 -2.74
N LEU A 33 -2.46 -0.99 -2.23
CA LEU A 33 -2.76 -0.93 -0.80
C LEU A 33 -1.94 -1.93 0.02
N VAL A 34 -1.84 -3.18 -0.43
CA VAL A 34 -1.04 -4.21 0.24
C VAL A 34 0.46 -3.92 0.14
N LYS A 35 0.93 -3.38 -0.99
CA LYS A 35 2.33 -2.95 -1.14
C LYS A 35 2.69 -1.81 -0.20
N ILE A 36 1.80 -0.81 -0.06
CA ILE A 36 1.99 0.35 0.84
C ILE A 36 1.80 -0.04 2.30
N ALA A 37 0.91 -0.99 2.62
CA ALA A 37 0.70 -1.47 3.99
C ALA A 37 1.75 -2.49 4.44
N GLY A 38 2.25 -3.32 3.52
CA GLY A 38 3.31 -4.30 3.77
C GLY A 38 4.71 -3.68 3.82
N GLN A 39 4.92 -2.57 3.10
CA GLN A 39 6.05 -1.68 3.29
C GLN A 39 5.61 -0.54 4.22
N GLY A 40 5.65 -0.73 5.54
CA GLY A 40 5.52 0.36 6.50
C GLY A 40 6.66 1.39 6.33
N GLY A 41 6.56 2.22 5.30
CA GLY A 41 7.64 3.07 4.84
C GLY A 41 7.34 3.58 3.44
N PHE A 42 6.63 4.71 3.39
CA PHE A 42 6.52 5.57 2.22
C PHE A 42 7.92 5.85 1.66
N GLN A 43 8.33 5.09 0.65
CA GLN A 43 9.56 5.36 -0.08
C GLN A 43 9.21 6.11 -1.36
N GLY A 44 9.16 7.43 -1.25
CA GLY A 44 9.05 8.36 -2.36
C GLY A 44 9.97 9.55 -2.16
N GLY A 45 11.25 9.42 -2.53
CA GLY A 45 12.19 10.53 -2.77
C GLY A 45 12.75 11.21 -1.51
N SER A 46 14.06 11.02 -1.24
CA SER A 46 14.94 11.71 -0.25
C SER A 46 14.51 11.82 1.23
N SER A 47 13.22 11.92 1.55
CA SER A 47 12.63 11.96 2.91
C SER A 47 12.70 10.62 3.63
N SER A 48 12.85 9.51 2.89
CA SER A 48 12.77 8.14 3.45
C SER A 48 13.84 7.82 4.51
N LYS A 49 14.96 8.55 4.57
CA LYS A 49 15.96 8.36 5.63
C LYS A 49 15.57 9.06 6.94
N GLN A 50 15.03 10.28 6.86
CA GLN A 50 14.50 11.00 8.02
C GLN A 50 13.27 10.29 8.56
N ASP A 51 12.35 9.86 7.68
CA ASP A 51 11.17 9.10 8.08
C ASP A 51 11.52 7.76 8.74
N ALA A 52 12.49 7.02 8.20
CA ALA A 52 12.97 5.79 8.82
C ALA A 52 13.67 6.03 10.16
N ALA A 53 14.43 7.13 10.30
CA ALA A 53 15.06 7.51 11.56
C ALA A 53 14.01 7.90 12.63
N LEU A 54 12.98 8.67 12.24
CA LEU A 54 11.85 9.04 13.09
C LEU A 54 11.01 7.84 13.51
N GLU A 55 10.75 6.91 12.59
CA GLU A 55 9.99 5.69 12.88
C GLU A 55 10.74 4.77 13.86
N LEU A 56 12.06 4.64 13.70
CA LEU A 56 12.92 3.93 14.63
C LEU A 56 12.93 4.59 16.02
N LEU A 57 13.00 5.92 16.07
CA LEU A 57 12.91 6.72 17.31
C LEU A 57 11.59 6.45 18.04
N ARG A 58 10.47 6.50 17.30
CA ARG A 58 9.13 6.27 17.83
C ARG A 58 8.97 4.86 18.38
N LYS A 59 9.55 3.87 17.70
CA LYS A 59 9.53 2.46 18.15
C LYS A 59 10.26 2.26 19.47
N ARG A 60 11.40 2.94 19.68
CA ARG A 60 12.17 2.87 20.93
C ARG A 60 11.51 3.64 22.07
N TYR A 61 10.90 4.79 21.79
CA TYR A 61 10.06 5.51 22.76
C TYR A 61 8.87 4.66 23.21
N ALA A 62 8.17 3.99 22.27
CA ALA A 62 7.06 3.09 22.60
C ALA A 62 7.50 1.86 23.41
N ARG A 63 8.77 1.44 23.29
CA ARG A 63 9.38 0.40 24.12
C ARG A 63 9.84 0.90 25.49
N GLY A 64 9.81 2.22 25.72
CA GLY A 64 10.34 2.84 26.94
C GLY A 64 11.87 2.83 27.04
N GLU A 65 12.58 2.57 25.92
CA GLU A 65 14.05 2.58 25.87
C GLU A 65 14.61 4.01 25.89
N ILE A 66 13.79 5.00 25.55
CA ILE A 66 14.15 6.42 25.53
C ILE A 66 13.05 7.25 26.17
N ASP A 67 13.46 8.26 26.94
CA ASP A 67 12.53 9.18 27.58
C ASP A 67 12.00 10.24 26.60
N LYS A 68 10.85 10.84 26.95
CA LYS A 68 10.18 11.87 26.13
C LYS A 68 11.10 13.04 25.80
N GLU A 69 11.93 13.46 26.75
CA GLU A 69 12.84 14.60 26.55
C GLU A 69 13.92 14.31 25.49
N THR A 70 14.43 13.07 25.48
CA THR A 70 15.41 12.62 24.48
C THR A 70 14.77 12.42 23.10
N TYR A 71 13.54 11.91 23.07
CA TYR A 71 12.75 11.79 21.84
C TYR A 71 12.49 13.16 21.20
N GLU A 72 12.11 14.17 21.99
CA GLU A 72 11.85 15.51 21.46
C GLU A 72 13.11 16.22 20.94
N ARG A 73 14.26 16.05 21.59
CA ARG A 73 15.54 16.59 21.09
C ARG A 73 15.90 15.98 19.74
N MET A 74 15.97 14.65 19.66
CA MET A 74 16.35 13.95 18.44
C MET A 74 15.34 14.14 17.31
N LYS A 75 14.05 14.34 17.63
CA LYS A 75 13.04 14.69 16.62
C LYS A 75 13.33 16.06 15.99
N ARG A 76 13.64 17.08 16.80
CA ARG A 76 13.96 18.42 16.30
C ARG A 76 15.22 18.43 15.45
N ASP A 77 16.26 17.71 15.88
CA ASP A 77 17.52 17.58 15.14
C ASP A 77 17.36 16.86 13.77
N LEU A 78 16.29 16.07 13.61
CA LEU A 78 15.97 15.38 12.36
C LEU A 78 15.01 16.18 11.46
N GLU A 79 14.31 17.18 12.01
CA GLU A 79 13.40 18.09 11.29
C GLU A 79 14.10 19.38 10.83
N GLU A 80 15.26 19.74 11.39
CA GLU A 80 16.20 20.77 10.90
C GLU A 80 17.05 20.30 9.71
#